data_AF-A0A3E0WCD9-F1
#
_entry.id   AF-A0A3E0WCD9-F1
#
_cell.length_a   1.000
_cell.length_b   1.000
_cell.length_c   1.000
_cell.angle_alpha   90.00
_cell.angle_beta   90.00
_cell.angle_gamma   90.00
#
_symmetry.space_group_name_H-M   'P 1'
#
loop_
_entity.id
_entity.type
_entity.pdbx_description
1 polymer ?
#
loop_
_entity_poly.entity_id
_entity_poly.type
_entity_poly.pdbx_seq_one_letter_code
_entity_poly.pdbx_strand_id
1 'polypeptide(L)'
;MNTTTSARWRTTAARLGTTGLIVVGVALLAAGAVAVFVSTNAGGTAALIGAGVVLVVLGFFGDRVANSPVHADGRRQNEASGRAPVPRPAAPVSEDDHRRDGVGAQQPHGSASAQLTTENAPTPEIQAALNRGHALAKRPSLRRADVKKLYGDHSEDKRITALAITQKRPDLGSLEMLVESIGGSRSTFEQYQGLLTARAAVDAQSLTDEESTALRDEIRRQLTVGRITGTNRTRIAESILGS
;
A
#
# COMPACT_ATOMS: atom_id res chain seq x y z
N MET A 1 -52.86 -41.80 -19.17
CA MET A 1 -52.04 -41.62 -20.40
C MET A 1 -51.25 -40.35 -20.21
N ASN A 2 -50.03 -40.43 -19.64
CA ASN A 2 -48.73 -40.47 -20.35
C ASN A 2 -48.63 -39.30 -21.34
N THR A 3 -47.72 -38.33 -21.20
CA THR A 3 -46.26 -38.52 -21.20
C THR A 3 -45.50 -37.38 -20.53
N THR A 4 -44.68 -37.74 -19.54
CA THR A 4 -43.50 -36.99 -19.08
C THR A 4 -42.39 -37.19 -20.11
N THR A 5 -41.91 -36.12 -20.76
CA THR A 5 -40.74 -36.21 -21.65
C THR A 5 -39.66 -35.23 -21.19
N SER A 6 -38.61 -35.84 -20.68
CA SER A 6 -37.34 -35.28 -20.26
C SER A 6 -36.62 -34.50 -21.37
N ALA A 7 -36.16 -33.28 -21.06
CA ALA A 7 -35.12 -32.60 -21.81
C ALA A 7 -33.93 -32.32 -20.86
N ARG A 8 -33.13 -33.37 -20.60
CA ARG A 8 -31.77 -33.29 -20.04
C ARG A 8 -30.80 -33.38 -21.20
N TRP A 9 -30.43 -32.25 -21.82
CA TRP A 9 -29.37 -32.22 -22.81
C TRP A 9 -28.51 -30.95 -22.65
N ARG A 10 -27.22 -31.19 -22.38
CA ARG A 10 -26.05 -30.35 -22.71
C ARG A 10 -25.67 -29.22 -21.75
N THR A 11 -25.01 -29.61 -20.65
CA THR A 11 -24.03 -28.77 -19.94
C THR A 11 -22.62 -29.34 -20.15
N THR A 12 -22.02 -29.11 -21.32
CA THR A 12 -20.59 -29.35 -21.59
C THR A 12 -20.09 -28.43 -22.70
N ALA A 13 -20.11 -27.11 -22.49
CA ALA A 13 -19.46 -26.17 -23.40
C ALA A 13 -19.10 -24.85 -22.69
N ALA A 14 -18.09 -24.86 -21.81
CA ALA A 14 -17.43 -23.62 -21.36
C ALA A 14 -16.15 -23.88 -20.53
N ARG A 15 -15.23 -24.75 -20.98
CA ARG A 15 -13.88 -24.87 -20.39
C ARG A 15 -12.77 -24.86 -21.44
N LEU A 16 -12.92 -24.05 -22.48
CA LEU A 16 -11.93 -23.86 -23.54
C LEU A 16 -11.68 -22.38 -23.89
N GLY A 17 -12.17 -21.44 -23.07
CA GLY A 17 -12.10 -20.01 -23.38
C GLY A 17 -10.77 -19.33 -23.02
N THR A 18 -10.13 -19.74 -21.93
CA THR A 18 -9.02 -18.95 -21.35
C THR A 18 -7.66 -19.30 -21.93
N THR A 19 -7.39 -20.58 -22.20
CA THR A 19 -6.09 -21.02 -22.75
C THR A 19 -5.91 -20.62 -24.21
N GLY A 20 -7.00 -20.64 -25.00
CA GLY A 20 -6.95 -20.23 -26.41
C GLY A 20 -6.59 -18.76 -26.60
N LEU A 21 -7.09 -17.88 -25.72
CA LEU A 21 -6.84 -16.44 -25.83
C LEU A 21 -5.37 -16.08 -25.53
N ILE A 22 -4.75 -16.76 -24.57
CA ILE A 22 -3.34 -16.56 -24.20
C ILE A 22 -2.44 -16.98 -25.36
N VAL A 23 -2.71 -18.13 -25.98
CA VAL A 23 -1.91 -18.63 -27.12
C VAL A 23 -2.01 -17.69 -28.31
N VAL A 24 -3.20 -17.18 -28.62
CA VAL A 24 -3.40 -16.19 -29.69
C VAL A 24 -2.69 -14.87 -29.38
N GLY A 25 -2.73 -14.41 -28.12
CA GLY A 25 -2.02 -13.20 -27.69
C GLY A 25 -0.50 -13.30 -27.81
N VAL A 26 0.08 -14.43 -27.39
CA VAL A 26 1.52 -14.70 -27.50
C VAL A 26 1.95 -14.80 -28.97
N ALA A 27 1.15 -15.46 -29.83
CA ALA A 27 1.44 -15.57 -31.25
C ALA A 27 1.42 -14.20 -31.95
N LEU A 28 0.47 -13.33 -31.62
CA LEU A 28 0.40 -11.96 -32.15
C LEU A 28 1.58 -11.10 -31.70
N LEU A 29 2.03 -11.26 -30.45
CA LEU A 29 3.19 -10.53 -29.92
C LEU A 29 4.49 -10.96 -30.63
N ALA A 30 4.69 -12.27 -30.81
CA ALA A 30 5.83 -12.81 -31.54
C ALA A 30 5.84 -12.37 -33.02
N ALA A 31 4.69 -12.40 -33.70
CA ALA A 31 4.57 -11.91 -35.07
C ALA A 31 4.86 -10.40 -35.18
N GLY A 32 4.38 -9.60 -34.22
CA GLY A 32 4.68 -8.17 -34.14
C GLY A 32 6.17 -7.88 -33.93
N ALA A 33 6.84 -8.65 -33.08
CA ALA A 33 8.29 -8.52 -32.85
C ALA A 33 9.11 -8.83 -34.11
N VAL A 34 8.75 -9.89 -34.85
CA VAL A 34 9.42 -10.23 -36.12
C VAL A 34 9.18 -9.15 -37.19
N ALA A 35 7.96 -8.60 -37.27
CA ALA A 35 7.62 -7.56 -38.23
C ALA A 35 8.44 -6.25 -38.04
N VAL A 36 8.82 -5.91 -36.80
CA VAL A 36 9.68 -4.75 -36.50
C VAL A 36 11.09 -4.91 -37.07
N PHE A 37 11.64 -6.13 -37.06
CA PHE A 37 12.97 -6.38 -37.59
C PHE A 37 13.02 -6.47 -39.13
N VAL A 38 11.89 -6.78 -39.76
CA VAL A 38 11.78 -6.89 -41.23
C VAL A 38 11.37 -5.55 -41.87
N SER A 39 10.78 -4.62 -41.12
CA SER A 39 10.32 -3.33 -41.67
C SER A 39 11.37 -2.23 -41.52
N THR A 40 11.90 -1.73 -42.64
CA THR A 40 12.81 -0.58 -42.70
C THR A 40 12.10 0.78 -42.67
N ASN A 41 10.79 0.81 -42.39
CA ASN A 41 10.01 2.04 -42.37
C ASN A 41 9.81 2.54 -40.93
N ALA A 42 10.46 3.66 -40.59
CA ALA A 42 10.39 4.33 -39.29
C ALA A 42 8.96 4.67 -38.81
N GLY A 43 7.96 4.68 -39.71
CA GLY A 43 6.55 4.88 -39.35
C GLY A 43 5.86 3.64 -38.76
N GLY A 44 6.33 2.42 -39.08
CA GLY A 44 5.66 1.17 -38.65
C GLY A 44 5.84 0.84 -37.17
N THR A 45 7.01 1.19 -36.61
CA THR A 45 7.36 0.93 -35.21
C THR A 45 6.52 1.77 -34.24
N ALA A 46 6.21 3.03 -34.57
CA ALA A 46 5.40 3.88 -33.72
C ALA A 46 3.95 3.37 -33.58
N ALA A 47 3.37 2.87 -34.67
CA ALA A 47 2.02 2.30 -34.67
C ALA A 47 1.94 1.02 -33.82
N LEU A 48 2.96 0.16 -33.88
CA LEU A 48 3.02 -1.08 -33.11
C LEU A 48 3.19 -0.85 -31.60
N ILE A 49 3.99 0.14 -31.20
CA ILE A 49 4.10 0.54 -29.79
C ILE A 49 2.76 1.06 -29.27
N GLY A 50 2.07 1.89 -30.07
CA GLY A 50 0.73 2.38 -29.73
C GLY A 50 -0.28 1.24 -29.55
N ALA A 51 -0.33 0.29 -30.49
CA ALA A 51 -1.20 -0.86 -30.41
C ALA A 51 -0.88 -1.79 -29.22
N GLY A 52 0.41 -1.99 -28.91
CA GLY A 52 0.85 -2.78 -27.78
C GLY A 52 0.41 -2.19 -26.42
N VAL A 53 0.54 -0.87 -26.25
CA VAL A 53 0.09 -0.18 -25.03
C VAL A 53 -1.42 -0.30 -24.87
N VAL A 54 -2.19 -0.14 -25.95
CA VAL A 54 -3.66 -0.29 -25.92
C VAL A 54 -4.08 -1.71 -25.52
N LEU A 55 -3.40 -2.74 -26.02
CA LEU A 55 -3.69 -4.13 -25.67
C LEU A 55 -3.33 -4.47 -24.22
N VAL A 56 -2.23 -3.95 -23.68
CA VAL A 56 -1.88 -4.11 -22.25
C VAL A 56 -2.95 -3.47 -21.35
N VAL A 57 -3.41 -2.27 -21.73
CA VAL A 57 -4.49 -1.59 -21.00
C VAL A 57 -5.79 -2.41 -21.08
N LEU A 58 -6.20 -2.89 -22.26
CA LEU A 58 -7.41 -3.70 -22.39
C LEU A 58 -7.33 -5.04 -21.62
N GLY A 59 -6.19 -5.72 -21.66
CA GLY A 59 -5.98 -6.99 -20.94
C GLY A 59 -6.11 -6.82 -19.42
N PHE A 60 -5.62 -5.70 -18.89
CA PHE A 60 -5.72 -5.39 -17.46
C PHE A 60 -7.17 -5.10 -17.01
N PHE A 61 -8.03 -4.62 -17.91
CA PHE A 61 -9.46 -4.41 -17.64
C PHE A 61 -10.29 -5.68 -17.83
N GLY A 62 -9.90 -6.58 -18.74
CA GLY A 62 -10.61 -7.84 -18.99
C GLY A 62 -10.60 -8.82 -17.81
N ASP A 63 -9.51 -8.86 -17.04
CA ASP A 63 -9.32 -9.79 -15.92
C ASP A 63 -10.23 -9.48 -14.71
N ARG A 64 -10.83 -8.28 -14.65
CA ARG A 64 -11.72 -7.87 -13.54
C ARG A 64 -13.17 -8.37 -13.64
N VAL A 65 -13.63 -8.84 -14.80
CA VAL A 65 -15.04 -9.27 -14.96
C VAL A 65 -15.23 -10.77 -14.63
N ALA A 66 -14.14 -11.55 -14.58
CA ALA A 66 -14.22 -13.00 -14.35
C ALA A 66 -14.13 -13.43 -12.86
N ASN A 67 -13.76 -12.53 -11.95
CA ASN A 67 -13.48 -12.85 -10.55
C ASN A 67 -14.40 -12.14 -9.55
N SER A 68 -15.72 -12.14 -9.77
CA SER A 68 -16.68 -11.91 -8.68
C SER A 68 -17.06 -13.26 -8.05
N PRO A 69 -16.41 -13.69 -6.95
CA PRO A 69 -16.91 -14.80 -6.16
C PRO A 69 -18.24 -14.39 -5.53
N VAL A 70 -19.30 -15.00 -6.03
CA VAL A 70 -20.63 -15.03 -5.42
C VAL A 70 -20.49 -15.50 -3.97
N HIS A 71 -21.04 -14.71 -3.04
CA HIS A 71 -21.14 -15.02 -1.63
C HIS A 71 -21.68 -16.43 -1.39
N ALA A 72 -20.90 -17.24 -0.67
CA ALA A 72 -21.38 -18.45 -0.02
C ALA A 72 -21.14 -18.33 1.49
N ASP A 73 -22.28 -18.42 2.17
CA ASP A 73 -22.54 -18.54 3.59
C ASP A 73 -21.73 -19.68 4.24
N GLY A 74 -21.31 -19.51 5.49
CA GLY A 74 -20.36 -20.44 6.12
C GLY A 74 -20.10 -20.21 7.61
N ARG A 75 -21.16 -20.29 8.40
CA ARG A 75 -21.19 -20.34 9.87
C ARG A 75 -20.18 -21.32 10.51
N ARG A 76 -19.70 -20.90 11.70
CA ARG A 76 -19.35 -21.68 12.92
C ARG A 76 -18.11 -22.58 12.90
N GLN A 77 -17.12 -22.20 13.70
CA GLN A 77 -16.62 -23.09 14.77
C GLN A 77 -15.98 -22.28 15.91
N ASN A 78 -16.65 -22.31 17.06
CA ASN A 78 -16.12 -21.96 18.37
C ASN A 78 -15.37 -23.18 18.94
N GLU A 79 -14.69 -22.93 20.06
CA GLU A 79 -14.14 -23.86 21.07
C GLU A 79 -12.63 -24.15 20.88
N ALA A 80 -11.73 -23.63 21.71
CA ALA A 80 -11.56 -23.70 23.17
C ALA A 80 -10.31 -24.54 23.49
N SER A 81 -9.23 -23.85 23.84
CA SER A 81 -8.12 -24.35 24.67
C SER A 81 -7.34 -23.10 25.09
N GLY A 82 -7.28 -22.66 26.34
CA GLY A 82 -7.35 -23.41 27.59
C GLY A 82 -5.95 -23.63 28.16
N ARG A 83 -5.21 -22.56 28.52
CA ARG A 83 -4.21 -22.60 29.60
C ARG A 83 -3.63 -21.21 29.95
N ALA A 84 -3.85 -20.79 31.18
CA ALA A 84 -2.98 -19.92 31.97
C ALA A 84 -2.48 -20.77 33.18
N PRO A 85 -1.68 -20.26 34.12
CA PRO A 85 -0.43 -19.50 34.05
C PRO A 85 0.73 -20.28 34.74
N VAL A 86 1.99 -19.88 34.52
CA VAL A 86 3.13 -20.37 35.35
C VAL A 86 3.85 -19.18 35.99
N PRO A 87 4.08 -19.17 37.32
CA PRO A 87 4.76 -18.08 38.02
C PRO A 87 6.25 -18.37 38.34
N ARG A 88 7.08 -17.30 38.23
CA ARG A 88 8.33 -16.96 38.98
C ARG A 88 9.57 -17.90 38.86
N PRO A 89 10.81 -17.44 39.17
CA PRO A 89 11.21 -16.37 40.12
C PRO A 89 12.17 -15.28 39.58
N ALA A 90 12.39 -14.28 40.45
CA ALA A 90 13.23 -13.11 40.26
C ALA A 90 14.70 -13.31 40.70
N ALA A 91 15.53 -12.35 40.24
CA ALA A 91 16.82 -11.85 40.79
C ALA A 91 18.13 -12.46 40.25
N PRO A 92 19.29 -11.73 40.28
CA PRO A 92 19.50 -10.37 40.79
C PRO A 92 20.21 -9.40 39.81
N VAL A 93 20.35 -8.17 40.32
CA VAL A 93 21.07 -7.00 39.84
C VAL A 93 22.56 -7.30 39.63
N SER A 94 23.15 -6.73 38.57
CA SER A 94 24.58 -6.45 38.49
C SER A 94 24.76 -5.08 37.86
N GLU A 95 24.98 -4.11 38.75
CA GLU A 95 25.65 -2.84 38.46
C GLU A 95 27.11 -3.15 38.16
N ASP A 96 27.62 -2.73 37.00
CA ASP A 96 29.05 -2.48 36.84
C ASP A 96 29.27 -1.36 35.81
N ASP A 97 29.55 -0.20 36.40
CA ASP A 97 30.42 0.88 35.99
C ASP A 97 31.29 0.62 34.75
N HIS A 98 31.08 1.40 33.68
CA HIS A 98 32.13 1.75 32.70
C HIS A 98 31.98 3.21 32.29
N ARG A 99 32.55 4.05 33.14
CA ARG A 99 33.09 5.38 32.85
C ARG A 99 33.95 5.37 31.57
N ARG A 100 33.60 6.17 30.56
CA ARG A 100 34.57 6.72 29.60
C ARG A 100 34.11 8.09 29.09
N ASP A 101 34.88 9.08 29.52
CA ASP A 101 34.93 10.44 29.01
C ASP A 101 35.25 10.47 27.52
N GLY A 102 34.66 11.43 26.80
CA GLY A 102 35.06 11.68 25.41
C GLY A 102 34.27 12.74 24.65
N VAL A 103 34.76 13.97 24.73
CA VAL A 103 34.92 14.93 23.61
C VAL A 103 33.67 15.66 23.06
N GLY A 104 33.61 16.96 23.39
CA GLY A 104 33.51 18.05 22.42
C GLY A 104 32.22 18.22 21.61
N ALA A 105 31.26 18.98 22.15
CA ALA A 105 30.13 19.51 21.39
C ALA A 105 30.36 21.01 21.07
N GLN A 106 30.91 21.28 19.89
CA GLN A 106 30.60 22.50 19.14
C GLN A 106 29.68 22.08 17.99
N GLN A 107 28.43 22.53 18.04
CA GLN A 107 27.55 22.59 16.86
C GLN A 107 28.06 23.69 15.92
N PRO A 108 27.86 23.54 14.60
CA PRO A 108 26.65 24.15 14.03
C PRO A 108 25.95 23.32 12.93
N HIS A 109 24.62 23.44 12.96
CA HIS A 109 23.64 23.42 11.86
C HIS A 109 23.80 22.46 10.66
N GLY A 110 22.76 21.65 10.47
CA GLY A 110 22.23 21.32 9.14
C GLY A 110 22.25 19.84 8.82
N SER A 111 21.16 19.14 9.12
CA SER A 111 20.56 18.03 8.34
C SER A 111 19.50 17.33 9.19
N ALA A 112 18.22 17.66 8.96
CA ALA A 112 17.07 16.94 9.52
C ALA A 112 16.88 15.51 8.94
N SER A 113 17.97 14.88 8.53
CA SER A 113 18.05 13.55 7.92
C SER A 113 18.87 12.56 8.75
N ALA A 114 19.38 12.96 9.91
CA ALA A 114 20.18 12.10 10.78
C ALA A 114 19.36 11.54 11.96
N GLN A 115 18.65 10.43 11.72
CA GLN A 115 18.34 9.33 12.66
C GLN A 115 17.10 8.56 12.18
N LEU A 116 17.13 8.08 10.93
CA LEU A 116 16.44 6.84 10.62
C LEU A 116 17.23 5.76 11.33
N THR A 117 16.78 5.34 12.52
CA THR A 117 17.23 4.07 13.09
C THR A 117 17.01 3.00 12.03
N THR A 118 17.91 2.02 11.94
CA THR A 118 17.88 0.93 10.95
C THR A 118 16.52 0.23 10.86
N GLU A 119 15.72 0.31 11.93
CA GLU A 119 14.34 -0.17 12.06
C GLU A 119 13.37 0.36 10.98
N ASN A 120 13.63 1.52 10.37
CA ASN A 120 12.73 2.14 9.38
C ASN A 120 13.43 2.50 8.06
N ALA A 121 14.58 1.90 7.78
CA ALA A 121 15.28 2.13 6.52
C ALA A 121 14.46 1.53 5.35
N PRO A 122 14.06 2.32 4.35
CA PRO A 122 13.35 1.80 3.19
C PRO A 122 14.26 0.88 2.37
N THR A 123 13.69 -0.20 1.82
CA THR A 123 14.35 -0.96 0.75
C THR A 123 14.49 -0.07 -0.50
N PRO A 124 15.39 -0.40 -1.44
CA PRO A 124 15.52 0.37 -2.68
C PRO A 124 14.21 0.51 -3.47
N GLU A 125 13.37 -0.54 -3.47
CA GLU A 125 12.06 -0.53 -4.12
C GLU A 125 11.10 0.45 -3.45
N ILE A 126 11.01 0.40 -2.12
CA ILE A 126 10.19 1.32 -1.33
C ILE A 126 10.68 2.76 -1.44
N GLN A 127 11.99 2.97 -1.50
CA GLN A 127 12.57 4.28 -1.75
C GLN A 127 12.20 4.79 -3.16
N ALA A 128 12.20 3.92 -4.16
CA ALA A 128 11.72 4.27 -5.49
C ALA A 128 10.22 4.62 -5.47
N ALA A 129 9.40 3.90 -4.70
CA ALA A 129 7.98 4.21 -4.51
C ALA A 129 7.75 5.58 -3.87
N LEU A 130 8.51 5.95 -2.84
CA LEU A 130 8.50 7.30 -2.25
C LEU A 130 8.86 8.37 -3.28
N ASN A 131 9.96 8.16 -4.01
CA ASN A 131 10.45 9.11 -5.02
C ASN A 131 9.42 9.30 -6.15
N ARG A 132 8.80 8.21 -6.62
CA ARG A 132 7.70 8.28 -7.60
C ARG A 132 6.52 9.08 -7.05
N GLY A 133 6.14 8.89 -5.79
CA GLY A 133 5.04 9.63 -5.19
C GLY A 133 5.33 11.14 -5.11
N HIS A 134 6.52 11.52 -4.65
CA HIS A 134 6.95 12.91 -4.65
C HIS A 134 7.00 13.54 -6.04
N ALA A 135 7.42 12.79 -7.06
CA ALA A 135 7.41 13.27 -8.44
C ALA A 135 5.97 13.45 -8.97
N LEU A 136 5.08 12.49 -8.70
CA LEU A 136 3.67 12.55 -9.10
C LEU A 136 2.93 13.71 -8.45
N ALA A 137 3.26 14.06 -7.19
CA ALA A 137 2.63 15.18 -6.49
C ALA A 137 2.80 16.53 -7.21
N LYS A 138 3.84 16.68 -8.03
CA LYS A 138 4.08 17.90 -8.83
C LYS A 138 3.11 18.05 -10.01
N ARG A 139 2.31 17.02 -10.32
CA ARG A 139 1.36 17.06 -11.45
C ARG A 139 0.10 17.83 -11.05
N PRO A 140 -0.25 18.94 -11.73
CA PRO A 140 -1.42 19.74 -11.39
C PRO A 140 -2.76 19.03 -11.70
N SER A 141 -2.74 18.05 -12.62
CA SER A 141 -3.92 17.27 -12.98
C SER A 141 -4.27 16.17 -11.97
N LEU A 142 -3.42 15.90 -10.98
CA LEU A 142 -3.66 14.85 -10.00
C LEU A 142 -4.87 15.20 -9.11
N ARG A 143 -5.76 14.22 -8.90
CA ARG A 143 -6.99 14.38 -8.12
C ARG A 143 -7.03 13.42 -6.93
N ARG A 144 -7.84 13.75 -5.92
CA ARG A 144 -8.10 12.91 -4.73
C ARG A 144 -8.55 11.50 -5.12
N ALA A 145 -9.39 11.38 -6.15
CA ALA A 145 -9.86 10.08 -6.66
C ALA A 145 -8.70 9.20 -7.19
N ASP A 146 -7.69 9.78 -7.83
CA ASP A 146 -6.53 9.05 -8.33
C ASP A 146 -5.71 8.49 -7.17
N VAL A 147 -5.48 9.30 -6.14
CA VAL A 147 -4.73 8.91 -4.93
C VAL A 147 -5.48 7.84 -4.14
N LYS A 148 -6.81 7.99 -3.98
CA LYS A 148 -7.67 6.97 -3.35
C LYS A 148 -7.64 5.65 -4.12
N LYS A 149 -7.74 5.69 -5.45
CA LYS A 149 -7.63 4.50 -6.30
C LYS A 149 -6.25 3.84 -6.17
N LEU A 150 -5.18 4.63 -6.17
CA LEU A 150 -3.81 4.15 -6.04
C LEU A 150 -3.59 3.44 -4.69
N TYR A 151 -4.07 4.04 -3.59
CA TYR A 151 -3.98 3.46 -2.26
C TYR A 151 -4.79 2.15 -2.12
N GLY A 152 -5.98 2.12 -2.72
CA GLY A 152 -6.89 0.96 -2.67
C GLY A 152 -6.44 -0.27 -3.48
N ASP A 153 -5.33 -0.20 -4.23
CA ASP A 153 -4.77 -1.36 -4.93
C ASP A 153 -4.11 -2.38 -3.99
N HIS A 154 -3.90 -1.99 -2.72
CA HIS A 154 -3.35 -2.84 -1.66
C HIS A 154 -1.93 -3.38 -1.90
N SER A 155 -1.23 -3.02 -2.98
CA SER A 155 0.21 -3.26 -3.06
C SER A 155 0.97 -2.27 -2.18
N GLU A 156 1.99 -2.73 -1.45
CA GLU A 156 2.76 -1.86 -0.54
C GLU A 156 3.38 -0.69 -1.30
N ASP A 157 3.99 -0.96 -2.46
CA ASP A 157 4.55 0.05 -3.35
C ASP A 157 3.55 1.17 -3.71
N LYS A 158 2.30 0.81 -4.06
CA LYS A 158 1.28 1.81 -4.41
C LYS A 158 0.74 2.55 -3.19
N ARG A 159 0.59 1.88 -2.04
CA ARG A 159 0.21 2.53 -0.78
C ARG A 159 1.27 3.56 -0.36
N ILE A 160 2.55 3.18 -0.37
CA ILE A 160 3.66 4.10 -0.08
C ILE A 160 3.72 5.25 -1.09
N THR A 161 3.55 4.98 -2.39
CA THR A 161 3.49 6.06 -3.40
C THR A 161 2.32 7.01 -3.12
N ALA A 162 1.13 6.51 -2.77
CA ALA A 162 -0.02 7.33 -2.43
C ALA A 162 0.21 8.18 -1.16
N LEU A 163 0.80 7.60 -0.12
CA LEU A 163 1.18 8.34 1.09
C LEU A 163 2.19 9.45 0.78
N ALA A 164 3.21 9.16 -0.02
CA ALA A 164 4.20 10.16 -0.44
C ALA A 164 3.59 11.29 -1.30
N ILE A 165 2.58 11.00 -2.12
CA ILE A 165 1.81 12.03 -2.82
C ILE A 165 1.11 12.93 -1.80
N THR A 166 0.37 12.34 -0.87
CA THR A 166 -0.41 13.07 0.13
C THR A 166 0.48 13.89 1.08
N GLN A 167 1.69 13.43 1.40
CA GLN A 167 2.65 14.22 2.18
C GLN A 167 3.03 15.56 1.51
N LYS A 168 3.08 15.59 0.18
CA LYS A 168 3.40 16.81 -0.59
C LYS A 168 2.16 17.61 -0.97
N ARG A 169 1.00 16.96 -1.01
CA ARG A 169 -0.30 17.57 -1.33
C ARG A 169 -1.37 17.03 -0.38
N PRO A 170 -1.43 17.54 0.87
CA PRO A 170 -2.33 17.00 1.87
C PRO A 170 -3.82 17.14 1.52
N ASP A 171 -4.16 18.11 0.65
CA ASP A 171 -5.49 18.29 0.05
C ASP A 171 -6.01 17.06 -0.72
N LEU A 172 -5.09 16.22 -1.21
CA LEU A 172 -5.41 14.99 -1.93
C LEU A 172 -5.65 13.78 -1.02
N GLY A 173 -5.40 13.90 0.28
CA GLY A 173 -5.67 12.87 1.27
C GLY A 173 -7.15 12.74 1.63
N SER A 174 -7.48 11.68 2.36
CA SER A 174 -8.78 11.54 3.05
C SER A 174 -8.55 10.95 4.44
N LEU A 175 -9.45 11.27 5.39
CA LEU A 175 -9.40 10.71 6.74
C LEU A 175 -9.32 9.17 6.72
N GLU A 176 -10.13 8.52 5.89
CA GLU A 176 -10.17 7.06 5.71
C GLU A 176 -8.76 6.49 5.41
N MET A 177 -8.03 7.14 4.49
CA MET A 177 -6.69 6.72 4.11
C MET A 177 -5.69 6.90 5.24
N LEU A 178 -5.76 8.01 5.97
CA LEU A 178 -4.86 8.31 7.07
C LEU A 178 -5.06 7.31 8.22
N VAL A 179 -6.31 7.09 8.64
CA VAL A 179 -6.68 6.13 9.67
C VAL A 179 -6.24 4.71 9.29
N GLU A 180 -6.52 4.28 8.06
CA GLU A 180 -6.13 2.95 7.58
C GLU A 180 -4.60 2.79 7.49
N SER A 181 -3.87 3.85 7.12
CA SER A 181 -2.40 3.80 7.05
C SER A 181 -1.73 3.68 8.42
N ILE A 182 -2.42 4.05 9.49
CA ILE A 182 -1.90 4.01 10.88
C ILE A 182 -2.37 2.73 11.59
N GLY A 183 -3.67 2.42 11.50
CA GLY A 183 -4.28 1.28 12.20
C GLY A 183 -4.24 -0.05 11.42
N GLY A 184 -4.19 0.02 10.10
CA GLY A 184 -4.13 -1.10 9.14
C GLY A 184 -2.82 -1.15 8.33
N SER A 185 -1.75 -0.58 8.89
CA SER A 185 -0.41 -0.66 8.30
C SER A 185 0.06 -2.12 8.22
N ARG A 186 0.70 -2.49 7.11
CA ARG A 186 1.25 -3.85 6.91
C ARG A 186 2.71 -3.97 7.32
N SER A 187 3.38 -2.84 7.47
CA SER A 187 4.78 -2.77 7.91
C SER A 187 4.97 -1.58 8.86
N THR A 188 6.03 -1.65 9.68
CA THR A 188 6.45 -0.53 10.54
C THR A 188 6.77 0.71 9.73
N PHE A 189 7.39 0.52 8.56
CA PHE A 189 7.69 1.58 7.61
C PHE A 189 6.42 2.24 7.06
N GLU A 190 5.43 1.45 6.64
CA GLU A 190 4.15 2.00 6.19
C GLU A 190 3.46 2.81 7.29
N GLN A 191 3.44 2.30 8.53
CA GLN A 191 2.87 3.05 9.66
C GLN A 191 3.61 4.36 9.90
N TYR A 192 4.94 4.35 9.81
CA TYR A 192 5.77 5.55 9.91
C TYR A 192 5.42 6.57 8.81
N GLN A 193 5.27 6.13 7.56
CA GLN A 193 4.84 7.00 6.46
C GLN A 193 3.40 7.50 6.65
N GLY A 194 2.50 6.67 7.18
CA GLY A 194 1.14 7.06 7.55
C GLY A 194 1.12 8.19 8.57
N LEU A 195 1.94 8.09 9.62
CA LEU A 195 2.10 9.13 10.63
C LEU A 195 2.70 10.43 10.08
N LEU A 196 3.72 10.35 9.21
CA LEU A 196 4.25 11.52 8.51
C LEU A 196 3.20 12.20 7.64
N THR A 197 2.37 11.41 6.97
CA THR A 197 1.27 11.90 6.12
C THR A 197 0.18 12.58 6.96
N ALA A 198 -0.19 11.96 8.09
CA ALA A 198 -1.13 12.53 9.04
C ALA A 198 -0.65 13.87 9.61
N ARG A 199 0.63 13.95 9.98
CA ARG A 199 1.25 15.21 10.42
C ARG A 199 1.16 16.28 9.33
N ALA A 200 1.54 15.95 8.10
CA ALA A 200 1.46 16.91 6.99
C ALA A 200 0.02 17.42 6.75
N ALA A 201 -0.99 16.58 6.94
CA ALA A 201 -2.40 16.96 6.83
C ALA A 201 -2.86 17.91 7.95
N VAL A 202 -2.41 17.67 9.18
CA VAL A 202 -2.68 18.55 10.33
C VAL A 202 -1.95 19.89 10.16
N ASP A 203 -0.65 19.87 9.85
CA ASP A 203 0.17 21.06 9.65
C ASP A 203 -0.38 21.95 8.51
N ALA A 204 -0.94 21.34 7.46
CA ALA A 204 -1.54 22.04 6.33
C ALA A 204 -3.02 22.43 6.54
N GLN A 205 -3.63 22.06 7.68
CA GLN A 205 -5.06 22.25 7.96
C GLN A 205 -5.95 21.72 6.82
N SER A 206 -5.57 20.57 6.23
CA SER A 206 -6.28 20.00 5.08
C SER A 206 -7.48 19.12 5.47
N LEU A 207 -7.75 18.99 6.76
CA LEU A 207 -8.85 18.23 7.35
C LEU A 207 -9.82 19.20 8.02
N THR A 208 -11.10 18.84 8.04
CA THR A 208 -12.09 19.52 8.90
C THR A 208 -11.77 19.31 10.38
N ASP A 209 -12.35 20.12 11.26
CA ASP A 209 -12.14 19.98 12.72
C ASP A 209 -12.63 18.61 13.22
N GLU A 210 -13.75 18.12 12.67
CA GLU A 210 -14.28 16.79 12.96
C GLU A 210 -13.32 15.69 12.49
N GLU A 211 -12.81 15.78 11.26
CA GLU A 211 -11.86 14.80 10.72
C GLU A 211 -10.53 14.82 11.49
N SER A 212 -10.04 16.00 11.85
CA SER A 212 -8.83 16.17 12.64
C SER A 212 -8.99 15.56 14.04
N THR A 213 -10.14 15.76 14.67
CA THR A 213 -10.49 15.13 15.95
C THR A 213 -10.51 13.60 15.82
N ALA A 214 -11.20 13.07 14.81
CA ALA A 214 -11.28 11.64 14.56
C ALA A 214 -9.90 10.99 14.31
N LEU A 215 -9.01 11.68 13.56
CA LEU A 215 -7.64 11.23 13.34
C LEU A 215 -6.83 11.20 14.64
N ARG A 216 -6.94 12.23 15.48
CA ARG A 216 -6.25 12.27 16.77
C ARG A 216 -6.75 11.18 17.72
N ASP A 217 -8.05 10.91 17.73
CA ASP A 217 -8.63 9.82 18.54
C ASP A 217 -8.14 8.44 18.07
N GLU A 218 -8.02 8.23 16.76
CA GLU A 218 -7.41 7.03 16.22
C GLU A 218 -5.97 6.87 16.71
N ILE A 219 -5.15 7.92 16.60
CA ILE A 219 -3.75 7.89 17.02
C ILE A 219 -3.62 7.59 18.52
N ARG A 220 -4.45 8.23 19.37
CA ARG A 220 -4.53 7.94 20.80
C ARG A 220 -4.84 6.46 21.05
N ARG A 221 -5.87 5.94 20.38
CA ARG A 221 -6.26 4.54 20.50
C ARG A 221 -5.11 3.60 20.15
N GLN A 222 -4.43 3.85 19.03
CA GLN A 222 -3.31 3.02 18.56
C GLN A 222 -2.09 3.07 19.49
N LEU A 223 -1.83 4.20 20.13
CA LEU A 223 -0.83 4.32 21.21
C LEU A 223 -1.23 3.52 22.45
N THR A 224 -2.48 3.65 22.91
CA THR A 224 -2.97 2.95 24.11
C THR A 224 -2.90 1.44 23.96
N VAL A 225 -3.21 0.90 22.78
CA VAL A 225 -3.12 -0.56 22.51
C VAL A 225 -1.70 -1.02 22.15
N GLY A 226 -0.71 -0.13 22.17
CA GLY A 226 0.69 -0.45 21.89
C GLY A 226 0.97 -0.86 20.43
N ARG A 227 0.16 -0.40 19.47
CA ARG A 227 0.37 -0.67 18.04
C ARG A 227 1.29 0.34 17.37
N ILE A 228 1.37 1.56 17.90
CA ILE A 228 2.42 2.52 17.54
C ILE A 228 3.56 2.32 18.54
N THR A 229 4.65 1.72 18.06
CA THR A 229 5.85 1.42 18.85
C THR A 229 7.09 2.05 18.21
N GLY A 230 8.19 2.11 18.96
CA GLY A 230 9.46 2.66 18.48
C GLY A 230 9.52 4.19 18.59
N THR A 231 10.69 4.68 19.01
CA THR A 231 10.91 6.07 19.44
C THR A 231 10.47 7.10 18.39
N ASN A 232 10.75 6.85 17.11
CA ASN A 232 10.42 7.79 16.04
C ASN A 232 8.93 7.88 15.76
N ARG A 233 8.21 6.74 15.71
CA ARG A 233 6.77 6.72 15.45
C ARG A 233 5.99 7.32 16.62
N THR A 234 6.35 6.96 17.85
CA THR A 234 5.75 7.55 19.07
C THR A 234 5.94 9.07 19.11
N ARG A 235 7.15 9.57 18.83
CA ARG A 235 7.42 11.02 18.80
C ARG A 235 6.55 11.76 17.78
N ILE A 236 6.36 11.19 16.59
CA ILE A 236 5.50 11.81 15.57
C ILE A 236 4.05 11.80 16.03
N ALA A 237 3.56 10.67 16.54
CA ALA A 237 2.21 10.55 17.05
C ALA A 237 1.93 11.59 18.15
N GLU A 238 2.82 11.71 19.14
CA GLU A 238 2.72 12.72 20.20
C GLU A 238 2.73 14.15 19.66
N SER A 239 3.54 14.44 18.64
CA SER A 239 3.55 15.77 18.03
C SER A 239 2.22 16.14 17.37
N ILE A 240 1.52 15.18 16.76
CA ILE A 240 0.18 15.39 16.15
C ILE A 240 -0.88 15.60 17.24
N LEU A 241 -0.71 14.97 18.40
CA LEU A 241 -1.65 15.11 19.52
C LEU A 241 -1.46 16.41 20.30
N GLY A 242 -0.26 17.01 20.25
CA GLY A 242 0.07 18.28 20.91
C GLY A 242 -0.14 19.53 20.06
N SER A 243 -0.29 19.37 18.73
CA SER A 243 -0.68 20.43 17.78
C SER A 243 -2.19 20.61 17.74
#